data_AF-A0AAJ2A2Q6-F1
#
_entry.id   AF-A0AAJ2A2Q6-F1
#
_cell.length_a   1.000
_cell.length_b   1.000
_cell.length_c   1.000
_cell.angle_alpha   90.00
_cell.angle_beta   90.00
_cell.angle_gamma   90.00
#
_symmetry.space_group_name_H-M   'P 1'
#
loop_
_entity.id
_entity.type
_entity.pdbx_description
1 polymer ?
#
loop_
_entity_poly.entity_id
_entity_poly.type
_entity_poly.pdbx_seq_one_letter_code
_entity_poly.pdbx_strand_id
1 'polypeptide(L)'
;MRIAMKLGMSVRRAKLEVSSAEFADWVALYEREPWGEHIEDLRVGALMSLLYNMSRAQDAPVASAAQFTPWSGWSRDSLKPRKRSAHEIVASMLGVDLEAAARSGMKRVIVRNGEVIEGE
;
A
#
# COMPACT_ATOMS: atom_id res chain seq x y z
N MET A 1 -1.83 24.92 -7.00
CA MET A 1 -2.49 26.14 -6.47
C MET A 1 -2.14 26.46 -5.01
N ARG A 2 -1.88 25.49 -4.12
CA ARG A 2 -1.44 25.74 -2.72
C ARG A 2 -0.11 26.54 -2.61
N ILE A 3 0.79 26.44 -3.59
CA ILE A 3 2.02 27.24 -3.66
C ILE A 3 1.72 28.75 -3.63
N ALA A 4 0.71 29.23 -4.38
CA ALA A 4 0.34 30.65 -4.40
C ALA A 4 -0.08 31.14 -3.01
N MET A 5 -0.84 30.31 -2.27
CA MET A 5 -1.25 30.59 -0.89
C MET A 5 -0.03 30.67 0.05
N LYS A 6 0.94 29.76 -0.06
CA LYS A 6 2.17 29.79 0.75
C LYS A 6 3.06 30.99 0.44
N LEU A 7 3.07 31.45 -0.81
CA LEU A 7 3.79 32.64 -1.25
C LEU A 7 3.02 33.95 -0.99
N GLY A 8 1.84 33.89 -0.37
CA GLY A 8 1.03 35.08 -0.07
C GLY A 8 0.56 35.84 -1.31
N MET A 9 0.42 35.16 -2.46
CA MET A 9 0.06 35.77 -3.73
C MET A 9 -1.17 35.12 -4.37
N SER A 10 -1.81 35.83 -5.29
CA SER A 10 -2.91 35.27 -6.08
C SER A 10 -2.40 34.18 -7.03
N VAL A 11 -3.26 33.22 -7.38
CA VAL A 11 -2.89 32.18 -8.37
C VAL A 11 -2.54 32.78 -9.72
N ARG A 12 -3.22 33.87 -10.11
CA ARG A 12 -2.91 34.59 -11.35
C ARG A 12 -1.47 35.10 -11.35
N ARG A 13 -1.04 35.68 -10.23
CA ARG A 13 0.33 36.19 -10.06
C ARG A 13 1.35 35.04 -10.04
N ALA A 14 1.07 33.96 -9.33
CA ALA A 14 1.94 32.78 -9.31
C ALA A 14 2.16 32.17 -10.70
N LYS A 15 1.13 32.15 -11.55
CA LYS A 15 1.25 31.67 -12.95
C LYS A 15 2.10 32.57 -13.84
N LEU A 16 2.29 33.84 -13.48
CA LEU A 16 3.11 34.79 -14.23
C LEU A 16 4.57 34.77 -13.74
N GLU A 17 4.77 34.59 -12.43
CA GLU A 17 6.09 34.65 -11.80
C GLU A 17 6.81 33.30 -11.80
N VAL A 18 6.09 32.18 -11.68
CA VAL A 18 6.67 30.83 -11.63
C VAL A 18 6.63 30.24 -13.03
N SER A 19 7.80 29.89 -13.57
CA SER A 19 7.90 29.24 -14.88
C SER A 19 7.34 27.81 -14.83
N SER A 20 6.96 27.26 -15.99
CA SER A 20 6.52 25.86 -16.07
C SER A 20 7.61 24.87 -15.66
N ALA A 21 8.87 25.17 -15.98
CA ALA A 21 10.03 24.37 -15.58
C ALA A 21 10.21 24.35 -14.07
N GLU A 22 10.21 25.53 -13.43
CA GLU A 22 10.31 25.65 -11.98
C GLU A 22 9.13 24.94 -11.28
N PHE A 23 7.91 25.08 -11.81
CA PHE A 23 6.77 24.36 -11.29
C PHE A 23 6.93 22.84 -11.39
N ALA A 24 7.49 22.33 -12.49
CA ALA A 24 7.78 20.91 -12.65
C ALA A 24 8.82 20.42 -11.64
N ASP A 25 9.86 21.21 -11.37
CA ASP A 25 10.88 20.90 -10.37
C ASP A 25 10.26 20.80 -8.96
N TRP A 26 9.36 21.73 -8.61
CA TRP A 26 8.64 21.66 -7.34
C TRP A 26 7.75 20.42 -7.21
N VAL A 27 7.12 19.99 -8.31
CA VAL A 27 6.33 18.75 -8.33
C VAL A 27 7.25 17.54 -8.16
N ALA A 28 8.35 17.46 -8.90
CA ALA A 28 9.31 16.37 -8.81
C ALA A 28 9.93 16.27 -7.40
N LEU A 29 10.23 17.41 -6.78
CA LEU A 29 10.72 17.46 -5.41
C LEU A 29 9.66 16.94 -4.43
N TYR A 30 8.39 17.33 -4.59
CA TYR A 30 7.30 16.87 -3.72
C TYR A 30 7.02 15.37 -3.87
N GLU A 31 7.16 14.82 -5.07
CA GLU A 31 7.02 13.38 -5.30
C GLU A 31 8.14 12.58 -4.61
N ARG A 32 9.36 13.12 -4.56
CA ARG A 32 10.50 12.49 -3.91
C ARG A 32 10.48 12.63 -2.40
N GLU A 33 10.13 13.82 -1.91
CA GLU A 33 10.10 14.17 -0.50
C GLU A 33 8.76 14.82 -0.17
N PRO A 34 7.70 14.07 0.12
CA PRO A 34 6.40 14.68 0.42
C PRO A 34 6.44 15.51 1.71
N TRP A 35 5.84 16.71 1.70
CA TRP A 35 5.74 17.59 2.87
C TRP A 35 4.32 18.15 3.09
N GLY A 36 4.11 18.74 4.27
CA GLY A 36 2.87 19.42 4.65
C GLY A 36 1.96 18.59 5.56
N GLU A 37 0.81 19.19 5.89
CA GLU A 37 -0.12 18.71 6.93
C GLU A 37 -0.54 17.26 6.72
N HIS A 38 -0.78 16.84 5.48
CA HIS A 38 -1.16 15.46 5.18
C HIS A 38 -0.07 14.44 5.58
N ILE A 39 1.21 14.77 5.34
CA ILE A 39 2.32 13.89 5.74
C ILE A 39 2.55 13.94 7.26
N GLU A 40 2.32 15.09 7.88
CA GLU A 40 2.35 15.25 9.34
C GLU A 40 1.26 14.40 10.01
N ASP A 41 0.03 14.47 9.51
CA ASP A 41 -1.09 13.65 9.95
C ASP A 41 -0.80 12.16 9.82
N LEU A 42 -0.18 11.70 8.72
CA LEU A 42 0.23 10.30 8.56
C LEU A 42 1.24 9.86 9.62
N ARG A 43 2.22 10.73 9.95
CA ARG A 43 3.18 10.47 11.03
C ARG A 43 2.48 10.42 12.39
N VAL A 44 1.57 11.34 12.67
CA VAL A 44 0.77 11.35 13.89
C VAL A 44 -0.12 10.12 13.98
N GLY A 45 -0.76 9.71 12.88
CA GLY A 45 -1.59 8.51 12.82
C GLY A 45 -0.81 7.23 13.15
N ALA A 46 0.45 7.13 12.69
CA ALA A 46 1.33 6.02 13.06
C ALA A 46 1.64 6.01 14.57
N LEU A 47 1.94 7.17 15.15
CA LEU A 47 2.18 7.30 16.59
C LEU A 47 0.93 6.96 17.42
N MET A 48 -0.24 7.42 17.00
CA MET A 48 -1.51 7.12 17.68
C MET A 48 -1.86 5.64 17.59
N SER A 49 -1.62 5.02 16.43
CA SER A 49 -1.76 3.57 16.27
C SER A 49 -0.84 2.79 17.19
N LEU A 50 0.42 3.23 17.35
CA LEU A 50 1.37 2.61 18.28
C LEU A 50 0.88 2.73 19.71
N LEU A 51 0.54 3.96 20.14
CA LEU A 51 0.09 4.24 21.50
C LEU A 51 -1.18 3.45 21.86
N TYR A 52 -2.19 3.50 20.98
CA TYR A 52 -3.42 2.74 21.17
C TYR A 52 -3.16 1.24 21.25
N ASN A 53 -2.37 0.68 20.35
CA ASN A 53 -2.10 -0.77 20.36
C ASN A 53 -1.27 -1.23 21.56
N MET A 54 -0.48 -0.34 22.16
CA MET A 54 0.25 -0.59 23.39
C MET A 54 -0.65 -0.55 24.63
N SER A 55 -1.67 0.31 24.64
CA SER A 55 -2.56 0.51 25.79
C SER A 55 -3.91 -0.21 25.69
N ARG A 56 -4.23 -0.83 24.55
CA ARG A 56 -5.52 -1.51 24.34
C ARG A 56 -5.65 -2.75 25.23
N ALA A 57 -6.89 -3.10 25.59
CA ALA A 57 -7.21 -4.39 26.19
C ALA A 57 -6.86 -5.54 25.24
N GLN A 58 -6.58 -6.74 25.78
CA GLN A 58 -6.15 -7.90 25.00
C GLN A 58 -7.13 -8.26 23.86
N ASP A 59 -8.43 -8.18 24.14
CA ASP A 59 -9.50 -8.50 23.19
C ASP A 59 -9.96 -7.31 22.32
N ALA A 60 -9.42 -6.11 22.56
CA ALA A 60 -9.76 -4.95 21.76
C ALA A 60 -9.13 -5.06 20.36
N PRO A 61 -9.82 -4.64 19.28
CA PRO A 61 -9.28 -4.75 17.94
C PRO A 61 -8.02 -3.90 17.77
N VAL A 62 -7.05 -4.42 17.04
CA VAL A 62 -5.85 -3.67 16.62
C VAL A 62 -6.28 -2.51 15.73
N ALA A 63 -5.73 -1.32 16.01
CA ALA A 63 -5.89 -0.16 15.15
C ALA A 63 -4.72 -0.02 14.19
N SER A 64 -5.00 0.45 12.96
CA SER A 64 -3.96 0.84 12.01
C SER A 64 -3.82 2.36 11.97
N ALA A 65 -2.65 2.85 11.54
CA ALA A 65 -2.38 4.28 11.38
C ALA A 65 -3.47 4.99 10.56
N ALA A 66 -3.96 4.32 9.53
CA ALA A 66 -4.93 4.88 8.62
C ALA A 66 -6.31 5.15 9.24
N GLN A 67 -6.66 4.48 10.35
CA GLN A 67 -7.89 4.80 11.10
C GLN A 67 -7.82 6.15 11.81
N PHE A 68 -6.61 6.68 12.03
CA PHE A 68 -6.38 8.00 12.60
C PHE A 68 -6.18 9.08 11.53
N THR A 69 -6.18 8.71 10.24
CA THR A 69 -6.05 9.64 9.10
C THR A 69 -7.13 9.38 8.04
N PRO A 70 -8.41 9.75 8.29
CA PRO A 70 -9.54 9.37 7.44
C PRO A 70 -9.46 9.90 6.01
N TRP A 71 -8.82 11.05 5.83
CA TRP A 71 -8.66 11.72 4.53
C TRP A 71 -7.65 11.01 3.60
N SER A 72 -6.80 10.13 4.14
CA SER A 72 -5.71 9.49 3.39
C SER A 72 -6.20 8.49 2.33
N GLY A 73 -7.46 8.05 2.41
CA GLY A 73 -8.00 7.01 1.53
C GLY A 73 -7.40 5.61 1.77
N TRP A 74 -6.45 5.48 2.70
CA TRP A 74 -5.93 4.19 3.16
C TRP A 74 -6.98 3.54 4.07
N SER A 75 -7.95 2.85 3.48
CA SER A 75 -8.92 2.07 4.26
C SER A 75 -8.21 0.87 4.92
N ARG A 76 -8.75 0.33 6.03
CA ARG A 76 -8.35 -1.01 6.49
C ARG A 76 -8.41 -2.04 5.36
N ASP A 77 -9.29 -1.86 4.38
CA ASP A 77 -9.41 -2.74 3.22
C ASP A 77 -8.24 -2.64 2.24
N SER A 78 -7.62 -1.47 2.05
CA SER A 78 -6.47 -1.32 1.16
C SER A 78 -5.19 -1.96 1.73
N LEU A 79 -5.17 -2.20 3.04
CA LEU A 79 -4.06 -2.84 3.75
C LEU A 79 -4.29 -4.33 4.01
N LYS A 80 -5.48 -4.88 3.69
CA LYS A 80 -5.70 -6.32 3.80
C LYS A 80 -4.75 -7.01 2.82
N PRO A 81 -3.84 -7.89 3.28
CA PRO A 81 -3.02 -8.66 2.36
C PRO A 81 -3.96 -9.38 1.40
N ARG A 82 -3.67 -9.31 0.09
CA ARG A 82 -4.43 -10.04 -0.92
C ARG A 82 -4.48 -11.50 -0.46
N LYS A 83 -5.68 -12.03 -0.20
CA LYS A 83 -5.84 -13.45 0.10
C LYS A 83 -5.32 -14.21 -1.13
N ARG A 84 -4.11 -14.74 -1.04
CA ARG A 84 -3.55 -15.59 -2.09
C ARG A 84 -4.37 -16.86 -2.13
N SER A 85 -4.77 -17.27 -3.32
CA SER A 85 -5.43 -18.57 -3.48
C SER A 85 -4.45 -19.68 -3.12
N ALA A 86 -4.96 -20.85 -2.71
CA ALA A 86 -4.10 -22.01 -2.45
C ALA A 86 -3.21 -22.36 -3.66
N HIS A 87 -3.71 -22.09 -4.87
CA HIS A 87 -3.01 -22.30 -6.14
C HIS A 87 -1.80 -21.36 -6.28
N GLU A 88 -1.97 -20.08 -5.94
CA GLU A 88 -0.86 -19.10 -5.96
C GLU A 88 0.22 -19.45 -4.93
N ILE A 89 -0.18 -19.91 -3.75
CA ILE A 89 0.77 -20.30 -2.70
C ILE A 89 1.58 -21.51 -3.17
N VAL A 90 0.93 -22.56 -3.67
CA VAL A 90 1.60 -23.77 -4.16
C VAL A 90 2.48 -23.50 -5.37
N ALA A 91 2.03 -22.70 -6.34
CA ALA A 91 2.85 -22.29 -7.47
C ALA A 91 4.11 -21.54 -7.02
N SER A 92 3.97 -20.62 -6.05
CA SER A 92 5.10 -19.83 -5.54
C SER A 92 6.08 -20.64 -4.69
N MET A 93 5.61 -21.65 -3.96
CA MET A 93 6.43 -22.44 -3.03
C MET A 93 7.04 -23.68 -3.68
N LEU A 94 6.32 -24.32 -4.59
CA LEU A 94 6.67 -25.63 -5.15
C LEU A 94 6.88 -25.60 -6.67
N GLY A 95 6.64 -24.46 -7.34
CA GLY A 95 6.73 -24.36 -8.80
C GLY A 95 5.64 -25.12 -9.54
N VAL A 96 4.58 -25.54 -8.83
CA VAL A 96 3.50 -26.37 -9.39
C VAL A 96 2.25 -25.52 -9.62
N ASP A 97 1.80 -25.46 -10.86
CA ASP A 97 0.50 -24.87 -11.21
C ASP A 97 -0.62 -25.90 -11.06
N LEU A 98 -1.40 -25.74 -9.99
CA LEU A 98 -2.53 -26.61 -9.68
C LEU A 98 -3.69 -26.45 -10.68
N GLU A 99 -3.84 -25.31 -11.35
CA GLU A 99 -4.90 -25.16 -12.36
C GLU A 99 -4.56 -25.93 -13.64
N ALA A 100 -3.28 -25.88 -14.04
CA ALA A 100 -2.79 -26.69 -15.14
C ALA A 100 -2.94 -28.19 -14.85
N ALA A 101 -2.61 -28.62 -13.62
CA ALA A 101 -2.77 -30.01 -13.18
C ALA A 101 -4.24 -30.46 -13.13
N ALA A 102 -5.16 -29.59 -12.70
CA ALA A 102 -6.59 -29.90 -12.73
C ALA A 102 -7.13 -30.03 -14.17
N ARG A 103 -6.64 -29.19 -15.10
CA ARG A 103 -7.00 -29.26 -16.54
C ARG A 103 -6.45 -30.51 -17.23
N SER A 104 -5.30 -31.02 -16.81
CA SER A 104 -4.74 -32.28 -17.32
C SER A 104 -5.41 -33.52 -16.72
N GLY A 105 -6.37 -33.35 -15.80
CA GLY A 105 -7.11 -34.45 -15.18
C GLY A 105 -6.40 -35.10 -13.98
N MET A 106 -5.29 -34.52 -13.51
CA MET A 106 -4.56 -35.03 -12.35
C MET A 106 -5.33 -34.72 -11.07
N LYS A 107 -5.90 -35.76 -10.44
CA LYS A 107 -6.61 -35.62 -9.16
C LYS A 107 -5.67 -35.45 -7.97
N ARG A 108 -4.41 -35.89 -8.10
CA ARG A 108 -3.42 -35.88 -7.03
C ARG A 108 -2.03 -35.56 -7.59
N VAL A 109 -1.40 -34.55 -7.01
CA VAL A 109 -0.04 -34.14 -7.37
C VAL A 109 0.88 -34.40 -6.19
N ILE A 110 1.91 -35.23 -6.39
CA ILE A 110 2.92 -35.52 -5.36
C ILE A 110 4.24 -34.91 -5.81
N VAL A 111 4.76 -33.97 -5.02
CA VAL A 111 6.08 -33.37 -5.28
C VAL A 111 7.12 -34.09 -4.44
N ARG A 112 8.12 -34.71 -5.07
CA ARG A 112 9.30 -35.29 -4.41
C ARG A 112 10.55 -34.67 -5.02
N ASN A 113 11.42 -34.10 -4.17
CA ASN A 113 12.68 -33.47 -4.58
C ASN A 113 12.55 -32.41 -5.71
N GLY A 114 11.44 -31.68 -5.76
CA GLY A 114 11.19 -30.65 -6.78
C GLY A 114 10.67 -31.19 -8.11
N GLU A 115 10.49 -32.50 -8.27
CA GLU A 115 9.87 -33.10 -9.44
C GLU A 115 8.41 -33.47 -9.16
N VAL A 116 7.55 -33.17 -10.14
CA VAL A 116 6.11 -33.46 -10.10
C VAL A 116 5.90 -34.89 -10.55
N ILE A 117 5.46 -35.76 -9.64
CA ILE A 117 5.14 -37.16 -9.93
C ILE A 117 3.61 -37.30 -9.92
N GLU A 118 3.07 -37.82 -11.02
CA GLU A 118 1.64 -38.12 -11.16
C GLU A 118 1.25 -39.22 -10.17
N GLY A 119 0.32 -38.92 -9.28
CA GLY A 119 -0.24 -39.92 -8.36
C GLY A 119 -1.50 -40.52 -8.97
N GLU A 120 -1.56 -41.85 -9.06
CA GLU A 120 -2.79 -42.62 -9.37
C GLU A 120 -3.96 -42.23 -8.45
#